data_AF-T0C9B1-F1
#
_entry.id   AF-T0C9B1-F1
#
_cell.length_a   1.000
_cell.length_b   1.000
_cell.length_c   1.000
_cell.angle_alpha   90.00
_cell.angle_beta   90.00
_cell.angle_gamma   90.00
#
_symmetry.space_group_name_H-M   'P 1'
#
loop_
_entity.id
_entity.type
_entity.pdbx_description
1 polymer ?
#
loop_
_entity_poly.entity_id
_entity_poly.type
_entity_poly.pdbx_seq_one_letter_code
_entity_poly.pdbx_strand_id
1 'polypeptide(L)'
;MNPQEAPHIRPYITELMSLCATKVEEFRLLGYEEVNLDDVWRFVCAKLPNDAPIHRIVDFILSIRVMDFMNYQTIEAFRGEL
;
A
#
# COMPACT_ATOMS: atom_id res chain seq x y z
N MET A 1 9.14 9.82 -8.21
CA MET A 1 10.21 9.12 -7.48
C MET A 1 9.51 8.05 -6.66
N ASN A 2 9.93 6.80 -6.77
CA ASN A 2 9.29 5.68 -6.08
C ASN A 2 9.71 5.75 -4.60
N PRO A 3 8.81 5.66 -3.61
CA PRO A 3 9.17 5.70 -2.18
C PRO A 3 10.24 4.67 -1.78
N GLN A 4 10.39 3.59 -2.56
CA GLN A 4 11.48 2.62 -2.42
C GLN A 4 12.89 3.20 -2.59
N GLU A 5 13.03 4.35 -3.27
CA GLU A 5 14.30 5.00 -3.56
C GLU A 5 14.75 5.94 -2.43
N ALA A 6 13.88 6.19 -1.44
CA ALA A 6 14.22 7.03 -0.30
C ALA A 6 15.22 6.31 0.63
N PRO A 7 16.41 6.89 0.89
CA PRO A 7 17.48 6.22 1.64
C PRO A 7 17.07 5.79 3.05
N HIS A 8 16.17 6.54 3.70
CA HIS A 8 15.69 6.26 5.05
C HIS A 8 14.60 5.18 5.11
N ILE A 9 13.94 4.88 3.98
CA ILE A 9 12.90 3.83 3.87
C ILE A 9 13.53 2.49 3.54
N ARG A 10 14.56 2.48 2.69
CA ARG A 10 15.22 1.28 2.16
C ARG A 10 15.51 0.19 3.21
N PRO A 11 16.02 0.48 4.42
CA PRO A 11 16.32 -0.55 5.42
C PRO A 11 15.08 -1.29 5.94
N TYR A 12 13.89 -0.71 5.79
CA TYR A 12 12.62 -1.21 6.37
C TYR A 12 11.66 -1.77 5.31
N ILE A 13 12.08 -1.86 4.04
CA ILE A 13 11.19 -2.27 2.94
C ILE A 13 10.63 -3.67 3.18
N THR A 14 11.44 -4.61 3.68
CA THR A 14 10.98 -5.98 3.95
C THR A 14 9.88 -6.02 5.01
N GLU A 15 10.04 -5.26 6.09
CA GLU A 15 9.06 -5.15 7.17
C GLU A 15 7.77 -4.46 6.69
N LEU A 16 7.90 -3.38 5.92
CA LEU A 16 6.75 -2.69 5.33
C LEU A 16 5.99 -3.60 4.35
N MET A 17 6.69 -4.40 3.54
CA MET A 17 6.08 -5.42 2.67
C MET A 17 5.34 -6.48 3.48
N SER A 18 5.89 -6.91 4.61
CA SER A 18 5.21 -7.84 5.52
C SER A 18 3.90 -7.25 6.06
N LEU A 19 3.88 -5.95 6.42
CA LEU A 19 2.64 -5.29 6.86
C LEU A 19 1.60 -5.19 5.73
N CYS A 20 2.04 -4.91 4.51
CA CYS A 20 1.17 -4.94 3.33
C CYS A 20 0.61 -6.34 3.08
N ALA A 21 1.41 -7.41 3.25
CA ALA A 21 0.94 -8.79 3.12
C ALA A 21 -0.15 -9.12 4.14
N THR A 22 0.02 -8.71 5.40
CA THR A 22 -1.03 -8.85 6.43
C THR A 22 -2.31 -8.11 6.04
N LYS A 23 -2.21 -6.93 5.39
CA LYS A 23 -3.39 -6.21 4.90
C LYS A 23 -4.07 -6.91 3.72
N VAL A 24 -3.31 -7.54 2.83
CA VAL A 24 -3.87 -8.38 1.76
C VAL A 24 -4.69 -9.51 2.38
N GLU A 25 -4.14 -10.22 3.36
CA GLU A 25 -4.84 -11.30 4.06
C GLU A 25 -6.13 -10.79 4.73
N GLU A 26 -6.07 -9.64 5.41
CA GLU A 26 -7.24 -8.98 6.01
C GLU A 26 -8.32 -8.69 4.97
N PHE A 27 -7.98 -8.12 3.82
CA PHE A 27 -8.96 -7.79 2.77
C PHE A 27 -9.55 -9.05 2.14
N ARG A 28 -8.76 -10.11 1.96
CA ARG A 28 -9.24 -11.40 1.48
C ARG A 28 -10.22 -12.03 2.45
N LEU A 29 -9.97 -11.93 3.76
CA LEU A 29 -10.92 -12.39 4.80
C LEU A 29 -12.25 -11.62 4.75
N LEU A 30 -12.25 -10.39 4.24
CA LEU A 30 -13.46 -9.58 4.00
C LEU A 30 -14.15 -9.89 2.65
N GLY A 31 -13.66 -10.86 1.88
CA GLY A 31 -14.22 -11.29 0.60
C GLY A 31 -13.58 -10.67 -0.64
N TYR A 32 -12.49 -9.90 -0.49
CA TYR A 32 -11.77 -9.30 -1.62
C TYR A 32 -10.59 -10.19 -2.03
N GLU A 33 -10.89 -11.31 -2.69
CA GLU A 33 -9.91 -12.38 -2.97
C GLU A 33 -8.78 -11.97 -3.92
N GLU A 34 -9.08 -11.13 -4.92
CA GLU A 34 -8.16 -10.72 -5.99
C GLU A 34 -7.11 -9.68 -5.55
N VAL A 35 -7.16 -9.21 -4.30
CA VAL A 35 -6.18 -8.25 -3.79
C VAL A 35 -4.79 -8.90 -3.74
N ASN A 36 -3.77 -8.20 -4.23
CA ASN A 36 -2.38 -8.63 -4.18
C ASN A 36 -1.45 -7.59 -3.52
N LEU A 37 -0.23 -8.04 -3.20
CA LEU A 37 0.75 -7.26 -2.44
C LEU A 37 1.21 -6.01 -3.19
N ASP A 38 1.50 -6.14 -4.49
CA ASP A 38 2.04 -5.06 -5.30
C ASP A 38 1.05 -3.90 -5.41
N ASP A 39 -0.24 -4.21 -5.52
CA ASP A 39 -1.32 -3.23 -5.55
C ASP A 39 -1.47 -2.48 -4.24
N VAL A 40 -1.42 -3.17 -3.11
CA VAL A 40 -1.46 -2.54 -1.78
C VAL A 40 -0.23 -1.64 -1.60
N TRP A 41 0.95 -2.09 -2.03
CA TRP A 41 2.15 -1.28 -1.95
C TRP A 41 2.09 -0.05 -2.86
N ARG A 42 1.60 -0.20 -4.09
CA ARG A 42 1.38 0.90 -5.04
C ARG A 42 0.44 1.94 -4.43
N PHE A 43 -0.64 1.49 -3.80
CA PHE A 43 -1.56 2.38 -3.08
C PHE A 43 -0.87 3.15 -1.95
N VAL A 44 -0.07 2.48 -1.10
CA VAL A 44 0.71 3.14 -0.04
C VAL A 44 1.63 4.21 -0.60
N CYS A 45 2.34 3.87 -1.68
CA CYS A 45 3.26 4.79 -2.35
C CYS A 45 2.54 5.99 -2.99
N ALA A 46 1.36 5.78 -3.55
CA ALA A 46 0.55 6.84 -4.16
C ALA A 46 -0.03 7.82 -3.13
N LYS A 47 -0.22 7.37 -1.88
CA LYS A 47 -0.88 8.16 -0.82
C LYS A 47 0.08 8.90 0.10
N LEU A 48 1.34 8.51 0.15
CA LEU A 48 2.34 9.10 1.03
C LEU A 48 3.38 9.91 0.27
N PRO A 49 3.88 11.02 0.83
CA PRO A 49 4.99 11.76 0.24
C PRO A 49 6.30 10.94 0.36
N ASN A 50 7.24 11.19 -0.56
CA ASN A 50 8.50 10.43 -0.66
C ASN A 50 9.40 10.52 0.57
N ASP A 51 9.25 11.58 1.37
CA ASP A 51 10.00 11.87 2.58
C ASP A 51 9.22 11.54 3.86
N ALA A 52 8.10 10.80 3.73
CA ALA A 52 7.32 10.38 4.89
C ALA A 52 8.21 9.65 5.91
N PRO A 53 8.13 9.99 7.21
CA PRO A 53 8.86 9.28 8.23
C PRO A 53 8.26 7.88 8.44
N ILE A 54 9.08 6.90 8.82
CA ILE A 54 8.69 5.47 8.93
C ILE A 54 7.41 5.27 9.74
N HIS A 55 7.29 5.93 10.90
CA HIS A 55 6.12 5.79 11.76
C HIS A 55 4.81 6.20 11.05
N ARG A 56 4.84 7.16 10.11
CA ARG A 56 3.67 7.54 9.32
C ARG A 56 3.33 6.52 8.26
N ILE A 57 4.35 5.87 7.67
CA ILE A 57 4.13 4.79 6.69
C ILE A 57 3.48 3.59 7.39
N VAL A 58 4.00 3.21 8.56
CA VAL A 58 3.42 2.13 9.38
C VAL A 58 1.98 2.46 9.80
N ASP A 59 1.75 3.64 10.36
CA ASP A 59 0.41 4.10 10.76
C ASP A 59 -0.58 4.07 9.59
N PHE A 60 -0.12 4.54 8.42
CA PHE A 60 -0.93 4.51 7.21
C PHE A 60 -1.29 3.08 6.78
N ILE A 61 -0.32 2.16 6.68
CA ILE A 61 -0.56 0.76 6.28
C ILE A 61 -1.55 0.09 7.22
N LEU A 62 -1.35 0.23 8.54
CA LEU A 62 -2.21 -0.40 9.54
C LEU A 62 -3.64 0.18 9.54
N SER A 63 -3.79 1.43 9.12
CA SER A 63 -5.06 2.14 9.07
C SER A 63 -5.77 2.09 7.71
N ILE A 64 -5.22 1.37 6.71
CA ILE A 64 -5.87 1.26 5.39
C ILE A 64 -7.26 0.64 5.57
N ARG A 65 -8.27 1.33 5.03
CA ARG A 65 -9.63 0.82 4.90
C ARG A 65 -9.81 0.23 3.51
N VAL A 66 -10.41 -0.97 3.44
CA VAL A 66 -10.64 -1.67 2.17
C VAL A 66 -11.41 -0.81 1.15
N MET A 67 -12.38 -0.01 1.60
CA MET A 67 -13.14 0.88 0.73
C MET A 67 -12.28 1.96 0.06
N ASP A 68 -11.30 2.53 0.76
CA ASP A 68 -10.41 3.54 0.19
C ASP A 68 -9.48 2.93 -0.86
N PHE A 69 -8.99 1.72 -0.58
CA PHE A 69 -8.17 0.94 -1.50
C PHE A 69 -8.95 0.56 -2.77
N MET A 70 -10.18 0.05 -2.65
CA MET A 70 -11.01 -0.34 -3.80
C MET A 70 -11.42 0.85 -4.66
N ASN A 71 -11.70 1.99 -4.04
CA ASN A 71 -11.96 3.23 -4.78
C ASN A 71 -10.74 3.65 -5.59
N TYR A 72 -9.54 3.59 -5.02
CA TYR A 72 -8.31 3.86 -5.75
C TYR A 72 -8.14 2.91 -6.94
N GLN A 73 -8.22 1.59 -6.70
CA GLN A 73 -8.11 0.57 -7.74
C GLN A 73 -9.07 0.80 -8.91
N THR A 74 -10.33 1.10 -8.61
CA THR A 74 -11.34 1.39 -9.63
C THR A 74 -10.94 2.58 -10.50
N ILE A 75 -10.43 3.65 -9.90
CA ILE A 75 -10.03 4.84 -10.65
C ILE A 75 -8.77 4.57 -11.50
N GLU A 76 -7.77 3.84 -10.97
CA GLU A 76 -6.58 3.44 -11.75
C GLU A 76 -6.96 2.57 -12.95
N ALA A 77 -7.93 1.65 -12.79
CA ALA A 77 -8.46 0.83 -13.88
C ALA A 77 -9.05 1.68 -15.01
N PHE A 78 -9.83 2.71 -14.65
CA PHE A 78 -10.39 3.65 -15.62
C PHE A 78 -9.34 4.52 -16.30
N ARG A 79 -8.20 4.78 -15.63
CA ARG A 79 -7.04 5.47 -16.23
C ARG A 79 -6.20 4.56 -17.13
N GLY A 80 -6.37 3.24 -17.06
CA GLY A 80 -5.52 2.28 -17.76
C GLY A 80 -4.13 2.16 -17.13
N GLU A 81 -4.02 2.44 -15.83
CA GLU A 81 -2.74 2.47 -15.06
C GLU A 81 -2.56 1.24 -14.15
N LEU A 82 -3.39 0.20 -14.34
CA LEU A 82 -3.25 -1.10 -13.67
C LEU A 82 -2.41 -2.09 -14.48
#